data_AF-A0A7K4GMH6-F1
#
_entry.id   AF-A0A7K4GMH6-F1
#
_cell.length_a   1.000
_cell.length_b   1.000
_cell.length_c   1.000
_cell.angle_alpha   90.00
_cell.angle_beta   90.00
_cell.angle_gamma   90.00
#
_symmetry.space_group_name_H-M   'P 1'
#
loop_
_entity.id
_entity.type
_entity.pdbx_description
1 polymer ?
#
loop_
_entity_poly.entity_id
_entity_poly.type
_entity_poly.pdbx_seq_one_letter_code
_entity_poly.pdbx_strand_id
1 'polypeptide(L)'
;MDANGFVKDLNEAQELMRNEKYQEALIVLGKLKEADKAGDFDYNLTHKLYQLISNSQSLYNQQRVLSAVKKISQKQMSISFLDLKEILNEQENVEIDEPNFN
;
A
#
# COMPACT_ATOMS: atom_id res chain seq x y z
N MET A 1 12.85 17.58 9.96
CA MET A 1 13.65 16.68 9.11
C MET A 1 14.29 17.55 8.02
N ASP A 2 15.55 17.33 7.67
CA ASP A 2 16.20 18.06 6.57
C ASP A 2 16.07 17.29 5.24
N ALA A 3 16.48 17.91 4.13
CA ALA A 3 16.34 17.32 2.79
C ALA A 3 17.13 16.01 2.63
N ASN A 4 18.31 15.89 3.24
CA ASN A 4 19.12 14.68 3.18
C ASN A 4 18.48 13.51 3.93
N GLY A 5 17.93 13.78 5.13
CA GLY A 5 17.14 12.81 5.89
C GLY A 5 15.91 12.36 5.11
N PHE A 6 15.21 13.29 4.47
CA PHE A 6 14.04 12.97 3.64
C PHE A 6 14.39 12.03 2.49
N VAL A 7 15.47 12.32 1.74
CA VAL A 7 15.92 11.47 0.62
C VAL A 7 16.35 10.08 1.10
N LYS A 8 17.03 9.99 2.25
CA LYS A 8 17.44 8.72 2.83
C LYS A 8 16.23 7.84 3.16
N ASP A 9 15.26 8.38 3.88
CA ASP A 9 14.06 7.65 4.29
C ASP A 9 13.18 7.30 3.07
N LEU A 10 13.17 8.15 2.03
CA LEU A 10 12.50 7.84 0.77
C LEU A 10 13.13 6.63 0.07
N ASN A 11 14.47 6.54 0.07
CA ASN A 11 15.19 5.39 -0.49
C ASN A 11 14.99 4.13 0.36
N GLU A 12 14.91 4.26 1.68
CA GLU A 12 14.56 3.16 2.59
C GLU A 12 13.17 2.60 2.26
N ALA A 13 12.17 3.47 2.09
CA ALA A 13 10.83 3.05 1.67
C ALA A 13 10.86 2.29 0.33
N GLN A 14 11.64 2.77 -0.65
CA GLN A 14 11.80 2.07 -1.93
C GLN A 14 12.46 0.70 -1.78
N GLU A 15 13.44 0.55 -0.88
CA GLU A 15 14.06 -0.75 -0.59
C GLU A 15 13.08 -1.70 0.09
N LEU A 16 12.27 -1.21 1.03
CA LEU A 16 11.21 -2.01 1.66
C LEU A 16 10.20 -2.50 0.62
N MET A 17 9.79 -1.64 -0.32
CA MET A 17 8.92 -2.02 -1.44
C MET A 17 9.56 -3.07 -2.36
N ARG A 18 10.87 -2.96 -2.67
CA ARG A 18 11.60 -3.96 -3.48
C ARG A 18 11.62 -5.33 -2.82
N ASN A 19 11.60 -5.38 -1.50
CA ASN A 19 11.54 -6.60 -0.71
C ASN A 19 10.10 -7.02 -0.32
N GLU A 20 9.09 -6.46 -0.99
CA GLU A 20 7.66 -6.74 -0.77
C GLU A 20 7.16 -6.44 0.66
N LYS A 21 7.88 -5.60 1.40
CA LYS A 21 7.53 -5.17 2.76
C LYS A 21 6.66 -3.91 2.75
N TYR A 22 5.52 -3.99 2.08
CA TYR A 22 4.70 -2.81 1.77
C TYR A 22 4.13 -2.12 3.00
N GLN A 23 3.74 -2.85 4.05
CA GLN A 23 3.27 -2.26 5.30
C GLN A 23 4.36 -1.42 5.98
N GLU A 24 5.59 -1.92 6.02
CA GLU A 24 6.74 -1.21 6.60
C GLU A 24 7.09 0.02 5.76
N ALA A 25 7.06 -0.10 4.42
CA ALA A 25 7.23 1.03 3.52
C ALA A 25 6.17 2.11 3.78
N LEU A 26 4.89 1.74 3.98
CA LEU A 26 3.81 2.68 4.29
C LEU A 26 4.02 3.42 5.61
N ILE A 27 4.61 2.78 6.62
CA ILE A 27 4.94 3.43 7.89
C ILE A 27 6.01 4.51 7.67
N VAL A 28 7.07 4.21 6.91
CA VAL A 28 8.13 5.18 6.58
C VAL A 28 7.56 6.34 5.75
N LEU A 29 6.80 6.04 4.70
CA LEU A 29 6.17 7.03 3.83
C LEU A 29 5.15 7.90 4.58
N GLY A 30 4.44 7.35 5.58
CA GLY A 30 3.56 8.11 6.45
C GLY A 30 4.31 9.17 7.27
N LYS A 31 5.47 8.82 7.82
CA LYS A 31 6.34 9.79 8.53
C LYS A 31 6.84 10.89 7.58
N LEU A 32 7.23 10.51 6.37
CA LEU A 32 7.65 11.45 5.34
C LEU A 32 6.53 12.40 4.92
N LYS A 33 5.29 11.92 4.82
CA LYS A 33 4.11 12.75 4.55
C LYS A 33 3.86 13.79 5.62
N GLU A 34 4.02 13.44 6.89
CA GLU A 34 3.90 14.42 7.98
C GLU A 34 5.07 15.42 7.99
N ALA A 35 6.28 14.98 7.65
CA ALA A 35 7.41 15.88 7.47
C ALA A 35 7.20 16.86 6.31
N ASP A 36 6.68 16.38 5.17
CA ASP A 36 6.36 17.17 3.98
C ASP A 36 5.36 18.30 4.27
N LYS A 37 4.33 18.04 5.08
CA LYS A 37 3.37 19.07 5.51
C LYS A 37 4.00 20.20 6.34
N ALA A 38 5.09 19.91 7.05
CA ALA A 38 5.75 20.84 7.96
C ALA A 38 7.01 21.49 7.35
N GLY A 39 7.46 20.99 6.20
CA GLY A 39 8.68 21.42 5.53
C GLY A 39 8.42 22.08 4.19
N ASP A 40 9.48 22.62 3.59
CA ASP A 40 9.50 23.16 2.24
C ASP A 40 10.47 22.32 1.40
N PHE A 41 10.00 21.15 0.94
CA PHE A 41 10.79 20.25 0.11
C PHE A 41 10.55 20.54 -1.37
N ASP A 42 11.55 20.24 -2.22
CA ASP A 42 11.40 20.41 -3.67
C ASP A 42 10.25 19.55 -4.22
N TYR A 43 9.54 20.11 -5.20
CA TYR A 43 8.38 19.49 -5.85
C TYR A 43 8.64 18.04 -6.30
N ASN A 44 9.84 17.74 -6.80
CA ASN A 44 10.15 16.39 -7.27
C ASN A 44 10.17 15.37 -6.13
N LEU A 45 10.63 15.75 -4.94
CA LEU A 45 10.65 14.89 -3.76
C LEU A 45 9.24 14.66 -3.23
N THR A 46 8.45 15.73 -3.13
CA THR A 46 7.03 15.66 -2.74
C THR A 46 6.25 14.78 -3.72
N HIS A 47 6.38 15.00 -5.03
CA HIS A 47 5.70 14.19 -6.05
C HIS A 47 6.11 12.71 -5.97
N LYS A 48 7.41 12.41 -5.82
CA LYS A 48 7.90 11.04 -5.66
C LYS A 48 7.35 10.39 -4.39
N LEU A 49 7.28 11.12 -3.28
CA LEU A 49 6.67 10.63 -2.03
C LEU A 49 5.21 10.17 -2.26
N TYR A 50 4.37 11.02 -2.86
CA TYR A 50 2.96 10.69 -3.08
C TYR A 50 2.78 9.52 -4.07
N GLN A 51 3.64 9.42 -5.10
CA GLN A 51 3.65 8.25 -5.98
C GLN A 51 3.98 6.96 -5.22
N LEU A 52 5.01 6.99 -4.37
CA LEU A 52 5.38 5.81 -3.57
C LEU A 52 4.30 5.43 -2.56
N ILE A 53 3.60 6.40 -1.97
CA ILE A 53 2.45 6.14 -1.09
C ILE A 53 1.37 5.40 -1.86
N SER A 54 0.92 5.94 -3.01
CA SER A 54 -0.14 5.34 -3.82
C SER A 54 0.23 3.93 -4.27
N ASN A 55 1.46 3.74 -4.77
CA ASN A 55 1.95 2.43 -5.20
C ASN A 55 2.02 1.44 -4.04
N SER A 56 2.55 1.85 -2.89
CA SER A 56 2.66 0.96 -1.71
C SER A 56 1.29 0.56 -1.18
N GLN A 57 0.30 1.45 -1.19
CA GLN A 57 -1.08 1.14 -0.79
C GLN A 57 -1.70 0.10 -1.73
N SER A 58 -1.57 0.32 -3.05
CA SER A 58 -2.09 -0.62 -4.05
C SER A 58 -1.44 -2.01 -3.92
N LEU A 59 -0.11 -2.07 -3.80
CA LEU A 59 0.63 -3.32 -3.65
C LEU A 59 0.31 -4.04 -2.34
N TYR A 60 0.19 -3.30 -1.23
CA TYR A 60 -0.22 -3.88 0.04
C TYR A 60 -1.62 -4.49 -0.03
N ASN A 61 -2.58 -3.79 -0.65
CA ASN A 61 -3.93 -4.33 -0.84
C ASN A 61 -3.91 -5.59 -1.72
N GLN A 62 -3.16 -5.59 -2.82
CA GLN A 62 -3.00 -6.78 -3.67
C GLN A 62 -2.41 -7.97 -2.89
N GLN A 63 -1.38 -7.74 -2.07
CA GLN A 63 -0.78 -8.77 -1.23
C GLN A 63 -1.79 -9.38 -0.25
N ARG A 64 -2.66 -8.55 0.35
CA ARG A 64 -3.72 -9.01 1.27
C ARG A 64 -4.79 -9.82 0.54
N VAL A 65 -5.23 -9.36 -0.63
CA VAL A 65 -6.18 -10.09 -1.48
C VAL A 65 -5.63 -11.47 -1.84
N LEU A 66 -4.39 -11.52 -2.36
CA LEU A 66 -3.75 -12.79 -2.72
C LEU A 66 -3.58 -13.72 -1.51
N SER A 67 -3.24 -13.16 -0.35
CA SER A 67 -3.12 -13.93 0.90
C SER A 67 -4.47 -14.52 1.33
N ALA A 68 -5.56 -13.75 1.24
CA ALA A 68 -6.90 -14.23 1.54
C ALA A 68 -7.34 -15.31 0.56
N VAL A 69 -7.17 -15.10 -0.75
CA VAL A 69 -7.48 -16.09 -1.79
C VAL A 69 -6.72 -17.39 -1.54
N LYS A 70 -5.43 -17.33 -1.19
CA LYS A 70 -4.62 -18.50 -0.84
C LYS A 70 -5.14 -19.24 0.39
N LYS A 71 -5.59 -18.52 1.44
CA LYS A 71 -6.19 -19.14 2.64
C LYS A 71 -7.52 -19.82 2.31
N ILE A 72 -8.35 -19.19 1.49
CA ILE A 72 -9.66 -19.72 1.05
C ILE A 72 -9.47 -20.96 0.18
N SER A 73 -8.52 -20.92 -0.77
CA SER A 73 -8.28 -22.04 -1.68
C SER A 73 -7.81 -23.32 -0.98
N GLN A 74 -7.33 -23.22 0.26
CA GLN A 74 -7.00 -24.39 1.09
C GLN A 74 -8.25 -25.07 1.68
N LYS A 75 -9.39 -24.37 1.74
CA LYS A 75 -10.65 -24.85 2.35
C LYS A 75 -11.69 -25.23 1.30
N GLN A 76 -11.71 -24.53 0.17
CA GLN A 76 -12.68 -24.74 -0.90
C GLN A 76 -12.04 -24.52 -2.28
N MET A 77 -12.52 -25.26 -3.28
CA MET A 77 -12.01 -25.17 -4.65
C MET A 77 -12.53 -23.95 -5.43
N SER A 78 -13.67 -23.41 -5.03
CA SER A 78 -14.32 -22.27 -5.69
C SER A 78 -14.99 -21.37 -4.67
N ILE A 79 -15.15 -20.10 -5.01
CA ILE A 79 -15.85 -19.08 -4.24
C ILE A 79 -16.54 -18.13 -5.21
N SER A 80 -17.72 -17.60 -4.85
CA SER A 80 -18.32 -16.52 -5.62
C SER A 80 -17.57 -15.21 -5.38
N PHE A 81 -17.66 -14.26 -6.31
CA PHE A 81 -17.03 -12.95 -6.12
C PHE A 81 -17.65 -12.18 -4.94
N LEU A 82 -18.96 -12.34 -4.71
CA LEU A 82 -19.67 -11.70 -3.59
C LEU A 82 -19.14 -12.20 -2.24
N ASP A 83 -19.02 -13.52 -2.06
CA ASP A 83 -18.49 -14.09 -0.82
C ASP A 83 -17.01 -13.69 -0.62
N LEU A 84 -16.23 -13.64 -1.70
CA LEU A 84 -14.84 -13.17 -1.62
C LEU A 84 -14.78 -11.71 -1.16
N LYS A 85 -15.65 -10.84 -1.69
CA LYS A 85 -15.74 -9.43 -1.31
C LYS A 85 -16.11 -9.27 0.16
N GLU A 86 -17.08 -10.03 0.66
CA GLU A 86 -17.49 -10.03 2.07
C GLU A 86 -16.36 -10.49 3.00
N ILE A 87 -15.61 -11.53 2.62
CA ILE A 87 -14.47 -11.99 3.41
C ILE A 87 -13.35 -10.93 3.45
N LEU A 88 -13.05 -10.28 2.32
CA LEU A 88 -11.98 -9.29 2.21
C LEU A 88 -12.28 -8.02 3.00
N ASN A 89 -13.41 -7.38 2.70
CA ASN A 89 -14.44 -7.03 3.68
C ASN A 89 -14.09 -7.05 5.19
N GLU A 90 -14.73 -8.02 5.83
CA GLU A 90 -14.82 -8.20 7.27
C GLU A 90 -13.51 -8.66 7.91
N GLN A 91 -12.75 -9.52 7.24
CA GLN A 91 -11.58 -10.18 7.84
C GLN A 91 -10.28 -9.45 7.54
N GLU A 92 -10.21 -8.86 6.35
CA GLU A 92 -9.01 -8.23 5.84
C GLU A 92 -9.22 -6.73 5.62
N ASN A 93 -10.33 -6.08 6.00
CA ASN A 93 -10.52 -4.61 5.85
C ASN A 93 -10.00 -4.08 4.49
N VAL A 94 -10.30 -4.80 3.41
CA VAL A 94 -9.94 -4.47 2.03
C VAL A 94 -11.24 -4.30 1.26
N GLU A 95 -11.53 -3.07 0.88
CA GLU A 95 -12.65 -2.75 0.01
C GLU A 95 -12.26 -3.01 -1.45
N ILE A 96 -13.06 -3.84 -2.12
CA ILE A 96 -12.99 -4.03 -3.56
C ILE A 96 -14.30 -3.52 -4.15
N ASP A 97 -14.23 -2.38 -4.83
CA ASP A 97 -15.35 -1.86 -5.60
C ASP A 97 -15.55 -2.71 -6.86
N GLU A 98 -16.81 -2.84 -7.28
CA GLU A 98 -17.06 -3.36 -8.61
C GLU A 98 -16.53 -2.34 -9.64
N PRO A 99 -15.84 -2.79 -10.70
CA PRO A 99 -15.47 -1.88 -11.76
C PRO A 99 -16.74 -1.25 -12.35
N ASN A 100 -16.88 0.07 -12.21
CA ASN A 100 -17.90 0.84 -12.91
C ASN A 100 -17.61 0.77 -14.41
N PHE A 101 -18.27 -0.15 -15.11
CA PHE A 101 -18.34 -0.14 -16.56
C PHE A 101 -19.34 0.95 -16.97
N ASN A 102 -18.90 2.20 -16.98
CA ASN A 102 -19.59 3.31 -17.65
C ASN A 102 -19.09 3.48 -19.07
#